data_AF-A0A956SWJ6-F1
#
_entry.id   AF-A0A956SWJ6-F1
#
_cell.length_a   1.000
_cell.length_b   1.000
_cell.length_c   1.000
_cell.angle_alpha   90.00
_cell.angle_beta   90.00
_cell.angle_gamma   90.00
#
_symmetry.space_group_name_H-M   'P 1'
#
loop_
_entity.id
_entity.type
_entity.pdbx_description
1 polymer ?
#
loop_
_entity_poly.entity_id
_entity_poly.type
_entity_poly.pdbx_seq_one_letter_code
_entity_poly.pdbx_strand_id
1 'polypeptide(L)'
;AGKGAVARATMYFLVRHPGYVGDRNVETSPEDLKQLLEWHEEYPVTDYERHRNESIQDLQGNRNPFIDFPDLAERIDFSAGFAS
;
A
#
# COMPACT_ATOMS: atom_id res chain seq x y z
N ALA A 1 -1.48 -5.15 -15.39
CA ALA A 1 -2.71 -5.53 -14.67
C ALA A 1 -2.54 -5.66 -13.13
N GLY A 2 -1.34 -5.79 -12.55
CA GLY A 2 -1.18 -5.91 -11.08
C GLY A 2 -0.55 -4.72 -10.34
N LYS A 3 -0.02 -3.74 -11.06
CA LYS A 3 0.83 -2.66 -10.52
C LYS A 3 0.13 -1.84 -9.41
N GLY A 4 -1.06 -1.31 -9.68
CA GLY A 4 -1.81 -0.51 -8.69
C GLY A 4 -2.17 -1.29 -7.43
N ALA A 5 -2.57 -2.56 -7.57
CA ALA A 5 -2.89 -3.42 -6.44
C ALA A 5 -1.65 -3.72 -5.57
N VAL A 6 -0.50 -3.98 -6.20
CA VAL A 6 0.78 -4.17 -5.49
C VAL A 6 1.16 -2.88 -4.77
N ALA A 7 1.07 -1.72 -5.43
CA ALA A 7 1.37 -0.43 -4.82
C ALA A 7 0.55 -0.18 -3.56
N ARG A 8 -0.78 -0.32 -3.63
CA ARG A 8 -1.67 -0.13 -2.48
C ARG A 8 -1.44 -1.14 -1.36
N ALA A 9 -1.11 -2.38 -1.68
CA ALA A 9 -0.78 -3.38 -0.68
C ALA A 9 0.52 -3.06 0.05
N THR A 10 1.56 -2.64 -0.67
CA THR A 10 2.85 -2.24 -0.07
C THR A 10 2.70 -0.97 0.78
N MET A 11 2.01 0.06 0.28
CA MET A 11 1.71 1.28 1.03
C MET A 11 0.94 0.97 2.32
N TYR A 12 -0.06 0.08 2.26
CA TYR A 12 -0.77 -0.39 3.44
C TYR A 12 0.15 -1.04 4.47
N PHE A 13 1.05 -1.91 4.01
CA PHE A 13 1.96 -2.61 4.91
C PHE A 13 2.94 -1.65 5.59
N LEU A 14 3.49 -0.67 4.87
CA LEU A 14 4.36 0.37 5.43
C LEU A 14 3.66 1.17 6.54
N VAL A 15 2.38 1.51 6.37
CA VAL A 15 1.62 2.28 7.37
C VAL A 15 1.17 1.41 8.54
N ARG A 16 0.76 0.17 8.27
CA ARG A 16 0.19 -0.72 9.29
C ARG A 16 1.26 -1.35 10.17
N HIS A 17 2.44 -1.61 9.61
CA HIS A 17 3.53 -2.34 10.24
C HIS A 17 4.85 -1.56 10.14
N PRO A 18 4.94 -0.38 10.79
CA PRO A 18 6.15 0.43 10.73
C PRO A 18 7.36 -0.34 11.26
N GLY A 19 8.49 -0.26 10.55
CA GLY A 19 9.74 -0.91 10.91
C GLY A 19 9.88 -2.37 10.47
N TYR A 20 8.87 -2.94 9.79
CA TYR A 20 8.93 -4.33 9.28
C TYR A 20 9.52 -4.45 7.87
N VAL A 21 9.71 -3.34 7.16
CA VAL A 21 10.18 -3.30 5.77
C VAL A 21 11.46 -2.47 5.67
N GLY A 22 12.43 -2.94 4.90
CA GLY A 22 13.68 -2.23 4.62
C GLY A 22 14.87 -2.70 5.45
N ASP A 23 14.72 -3.80 6.20
CA ASP A 23 15.80 -4.41 7.00
C ASP A 23 16.67 -5.41 6.19
N ARG A 24 16.25 -5.72 4.96
CA ARG A 24 16.87 -6.70 4.06
C ARG A 24 17.02 -6.12 2.66
N ASN A 25 18.18 -6.38 2.03
CA ASN A 25 18.57 -5.89 0.69
C ASN A 25 17.62 -6.30 -0.48
N VAL A 26 16.62 -7.15 -0.22
CA VAL A 26 15.66 -7.63 -1.23
C VAL A 26 14.26 -7.06 -1.03
N GLU A 27 14.06 -6.23 -0.01
CA GLU A 27 12.77 -5.63 0.30
C GLU A 27 12.61 -4.27 -0.36
N THR A 28 11.37 -3.78 -0.38
CA THR A 28 11.05 -2.42 -0.80
C THR A 28 11.89 -1.42 -0.02
N SER A 29 12.58 -0.54 -0.72
CA SER A 29 13.36 0.54 -0.13
C SER A 29 12.62 1.89 -0.25
N PRO A 30 13.06 2.94 0.46
CA PRO A 30 12.49 4.28 0.30
C PRO A 30 12.54 4.80 -1.14
N GLU A 31 13.53 4.41 -1.93
CA GLU A 31 13.68 4.80 -3.34
C GLU A 31 12.57 4.22 -4.22
N ASP A 32 12.05 3.03 -3.89
CA ASP A 32 10.96 2.37 -4.62
C ASP A 32 9.61 3.07 -4.43
N LEU A 33 9.46 3.85 -3.35
CA LEU A 33 8.19 4.49 -2.99
C LEU A 33 7.66 5.37 -4.12
N LYS A 34 8.55 6.09 -4.81
CA LYS A 34 8.18 6.92 -5.95
C LYS A 34 7.48 6.09 -7.03
N GLN A 35 8.02 4.92 -7.35
CA GLN A 35 7.45 4.03 -8.36
C GLN A 35 6.09 3.47 -7.93
N LEU A 36 5.93 3.15 -6.63
CA LEU A 36 4.66 2.67 -6.08
C LEU A 36 3.58 3.75 -6.16
N LEU A 37 3.91 5.00 -5.84
CA LEU A 37 2.99 6.14 -5.96
C LEU A 37 2.58 6.36 -7.41
N GLU A 38 3.53 6.33 -8.35
CA GLU A 38 3.24 6.41 -9.80
C GLU A 38 2.31 5.27 -10.25
N TRP A 39 2.54 4.04 -9.79
CA TRP A 39 1.65 2.92 -10.12
C TRP A 39 0.28 3.02 -9.47
N HIS A 40 0.16 3.63 -8.30
CA HIS A 40 -1.13 3.88 -7.68
C HIS A 40 -1.95 4.90 -8.50
N GLU A 41 -1.30 5.96 -8.98
CA GLU A 41 -1.92 7.00 -9.81
C GLU A 41 -2.30 6.47 -11.22
N GLU A 42 -1.38 5.79 -11.90
CA GLU A 42 -1.58 5.28 -13.26
C GLU A 42 -2.64 4.15 -13.32
N TYR A 43 -2.80 3.39 -12.22
CA TYR A 43 -3.71 2.24 -12.15
C TYR A 43 -4.76 2.41 -11.03
N PRO A 44 -5.90 3.07 -11.34
CA PRO A 44 -6.98 3.31 -10.39
C PRO A 44 -7.52 2.04 -9.72
N VAL A 45 -8.12 2.21 -8.55
CA VAL A 45 -8.73 1.10 -7.79
C VAL A 45 -9.84 0.44 -8.61
N THR A 46 -9.73 -0.87 -8.76
CA THR A 46 -10.71 -1.70 -9.46
C THR A 46 -11.81 -2.21 -8.53
N ASP A 47 -12.94 -2.62 -9.12
CA ASP A 47 -14.01 -3.23 -8.33
C ASP A 47 -13.57 -4.56 -7.70
N TYR A 48 -12.70 -5.31 -8.36
CA TYR A 48 -12.12 -6.53 -7.79
C TYR A 48 -11.35 -6.22 -6.49
N GLU A 49 -10.57 -5.15 -6.45
CA GLU A 49 -9.87 -4.74 -5.23
C GLU A 49 -10.83 -4.31 -4.12
N ARG A 50 -11.92 -3.60 -4.45
CA ARG A 50 -12.96 -3.23 -3.48
C ARG A 50 -13.61 -4.46 -2.85
N HIS A 51 -14.04 -5.43 -3.67
CA HIS A 51 -14.63 -6.68 -3.17
C HIS A 51 -13.62 -7.49 -2.33
N ARG A 52 -12.37 -7.56 -2.77
CA ARG A 52 -11.32 -8.25 -1.99
C ARG A 52 -11.05 -7.57 -0.65
N ASN A 53 -11.06 -6.24 -0.60
CA ASN A 53 -10.86 -5.47 0.63
C ASN A 53 -12.01 -5.71 1.63
N GLU A 54 -13.25 -5.79 1.13
CA GLU A 54 -14.43 -6.13 1.93
C GLU A 54 -14.35 -7.56 2.48
N SER A 55 -14.08 -8.56 1.64
CA SER A 55 -13.93 -9.95 2.11
C SER A 55 -12.80 -10.14 3.12
N ILE A 56 -11.70 -9.39 2.99
CA ILE A 56 -10.61 -9.44 3.96
C ILE A 56 -11.03 -8.80 5.28
N GLN A 57 -11.78 -7.69 5.24
CA GLN A 57 -12.31 -7.06 6.44
C GLN A 57 -13.19 -8.02 7.24
N ASP A 58 -14.08 -8.77 6.57
CA ASP A 58 -14.95 -9.73 7.25
C ASP A 58 -14.16 -10.81 8.02
N LEU A 59 -12.96 -11.12 7.55
CA LEU A 59 -12.07 -12.13 8.15
C LEU A 59 -11.11 -11.56 9.21
N GLN A 60 -10.56 -10.36 8.99
CA GLN A 60 -9.44 -9.81 9.76
C GLN A 60 -9.78 -8.52 10.52
N GLY A 61 -10.92 -7.88 10.22
CA GLY A 61 -11.41 -6.67 10.88
C GLY A 61 -10.73 -5.36 10.43
N ASN A 62 -9.70 -5.43 9.59
CA ASN A 62 -8.96 -4.28 9.05
C ASN A 62 -9.22 -4.11 7.54
N ARG A 63 -9.10 -2.87 7.06
CA ARG A 63 -9.20 -2.50 5.64
C ARG A 63 -7.93 -1.84 5.17
N ASN A 64 -7.62 -1.97 3.88
CA ASN A 64 -6.61 -1.17 3.22
C ASN A 64 -7.20 0.21 2.88
N PRO A 65 -6.76 1.30 3.55
CA PRO A 65 -7.33 2.63 3.36
C PRO A 65 -7.02 3.21 1.98
N PHE A 66 -6.00 2.71 1.27
CA PHE A 66 -5.65 3.16 -0.08
C PHE A 66 -6.56 2.55 -1.17
N ILE A 67 -7.35 1.53 -0.82
CA ILE A 67 -8.43 1.01 -1.67
C ILE A 67 -9.72 1.80 -1.43
N ASP A 68 -10.02 2.15 -0.17
CA ASP A 68 -11.25 2.87 0.20
C ASP A 68 -11.15 4.38 -0.07
N PHE A 69 -9.96 4.95 0.12
CA PHE A 69 -9.67 6.38 -0.01
C PHE A 69 -8.32 6.58 -0.74
N PRO A 70 -8.29 6.42 -2.09
CA PRO A 70 -7.06 6.47 -2.88
C PRO A 70 -6.22 7.73 -2.66
N ASP A 71 -6.88 8.87 -2.45
CA ASP A 71 -6.25 10.19 -2.25
C ASP A 71 -5.41 10.28 -0.96
N LEU A 72 -5.55 9.32 -0.03
CA LEU A 72 -4.69 9.27 1.16
C LEU A 72 -3.23 9.01 0.81
N ALA A 73 -2.94 8.40 -0.34
CA ALA A 73 -1.56 8.17 -0.79
C ALA A 73 -0.76 9.48 -0.96
N GLU A 74 -1.43 10.61 -1.24
CA GLU A 74 -0.79 11.91 -1.38
C GLU A 74 -0.59 12.64 -0.04
N ARG A 75 -1.24 12.17 1.02
CA ARG A 75 -1.32 12.86 2.33
C ARG A 75 -0.53 12.19 3.43
N ILE A 76 0.01 11.00 3.17
CA ILE A 76 0.73 10.20 4.16
C ILE A 76 2.24 10.30 3.87
N ASP A 77 3.00 10.55 4.94
CA ASP A 77 4.44 10.37 4.93
C ASP A 77 4.78 8.89 5.19
N PHE A 78 5.25 8.20 4.16
CA PHE A 78 5.62 6.78 4.23
C PHE A 78 7.05 6.56 4.75
N SER A 79 7.87 7.61 4.90
CA SER A 79 9.25 7.45 5.37
C SER A 79 9.34 6.82 6.76
N ALA A 80 8.37 7.14 7.62
CA ALA A 80 8.22 6.56 8.96
C ALA A 80 7.82 5.07 8.97
N GLY A 81 7.45 4.50 7.82
CA GLY A 81 7.07 3.09 7.70
C GLY A 81 8.26 2.14 7.57
N PHE A 82 9.42 2.63 7.16
CA PHE A 82 10.62 1.81 6.96
C PHE A 82 11.37 1.54 8.26
N ALA A 83 12.12 0.45 8.29
CA ALA A 83 13.10 0.16 9.35
C ALA A 83 14.19 1.26 9.40
N SER A 84 14.66 1.56 10.61
CA SER A 84 15.77 2.49 10.86
C SER A 84 17.13 1.85 10.66
#